data_AF-A0A2K9IZR2-F1
#
_entry.id   AF-A0A2K9IZR2-F1
#
_cell.length_a   1.000
_cell.length_b   1.000
_cell.length_c   1.000
_cell.angle_alpha   90.00
_cell.angle_beta   90.00
_cell.angle_gamma   90.00
#
_symmetry.space_group_name_H-M   'P 1'
#
loop_
_entity.id
_entity.type
_entity.pdbx_description
1 polymer ?
#
loop_
_entity_poly.entity_id
_entity_poly.type
_entity_poly.pdbx_seq_one_letter_code
_entity_poly.pdbx_strand_id
1 'polypeptide(L)'
;MNLYLNSYLEVLKRNFMLVLMALVLLAVTFFIWTGVPFFIISSLVAELTSNFVIVYLCISLSGGILFSLYFVPLHLKVAKNIGNIKGNRTIISFMYLQTIFILVSSLIFSIVLGLMNVLQL
;
A
#
# COMPACT_ATOMS: atom_id res chain seq x y z
N MET A 1 1.71 15.72 -13.61
CA MET A 1 0.54 15.19 -12.88
C MET A 1 -0.57 14.71 -13.81
N ASN A 2 -1.11 15.56 -14.70
CA ASN A 2 -2.30 15.25 -15.50
C ASN A 2 -2.19 13.95 -16.33
N LEU A 3 -1.04 13.72 -16.95
CA LEU A 3 -0.76 12.50 -17.73
C LEU A 3 -0.80 11.21 -16.88
N TYR A 4 -0.31 11.27 -15.63
CA TYR A 4 -0.35 10.14 -14.70
C TYR A 4 -1.79 9.85 -14.27
N LEU A 5 -2.56 10.88 -13.92
CA LEU A 5 -3.95 10.75 -13.50
C LEU A 5 -4.83 10.21 -14.65
N ASN A 6 -4.66 10.74 -15.86
CA ASN A 6 -5.40 10.27 -17.03
C ASN A 6 -5.07 8.81 -17.37
N SER A 7 -3.78 8.46 -17.34
CA SER A 7 -3.35 7.06 -17.55
C SER A 7 -3.90 6.12 -16.48
N TYR A 8 -3.95 6.59 -15.22
CA TYR A 8 -4.52 5.81 -14.12
C TYR A 8 -6.02 5.61 -14.30
N LEU A 9 -6.78 6.67 -14.61
CA LEU A 9 -8.22 6.61 -14.85
C LEU A 9 -8.57 5.73 -16.05
N GLU A 10 -7.80 5.80 -17.13
CA GLU A 10 -7.97 4.96 -18.32
C GLU A 10 -7.80 3.49 -17.96
N VAL A 11 -6.71 3.15 -17.25
CA VAL A 11 -6.44 1.77 -16.82
C VAL A 11 -7.48 1.29 -15.81
N LEU A 12 -7.93 2.16 -14.89
CA LEU A 12 -8.97 1.87 -13.91
C LEU A 12 -10.30 1.52 -14.59
N LYS A 13 -10.73 2.31 -15.58
CA LYS A 13 -11.96 2.06 -16.35
C LYS A 13 -11.86 0.77 -17.16
N ARG A 14 -10.73 0.55 -17.84
CA ARG A 14 -10.54 -0.61 -18.72
C ARG A 14 -10.29 -1.91 -17.95
N ASN A 15 -9.77 -1.82 -16.73
CA ASN A 15 -9.38 -2.97 -15.91
C ASN A 15 -10.08 -2.95 -14.54
N PHE A 16 -11.33 -2.47 -14.49
CA PHE A 16 -12.13 -2.39 -13.28
C PHE A 16 -12.21 -3.74 -12.55
N MET A 17 -12.22 -4.85 -13.30
CA MET A 17 -12.16 -6.20 -12.74
C MET A 17 -10.96 -6.42 -11.80
N LEU A 18 -9.77 -5.87 -12.11
CA LEU A 18 -8.61 -6.00 -11.23
C LEU A 18 -8.79 -5.28 -9.89
N VAL A 19 -9.48 -4.14 -9.90
CA VAL A 19 -9.81 -3.39 -8.68
C VAL A 19 -10.77 -4.20 -7.84
N LEU A 20 -11.79 -4.79 -8.46
CA LEU A 20 -12.78 -5.60 -7.76
C LEU A 20 -12.14 -6.86 -7.16
N MET A 21 -11.27 -7.54 -7.91
CA MET A 21 -10.50 -8.68 -7.39
C MET A 21 -9.59 -8.28 -6.23
N ALA A 22 -8.89 -7.14 -6.34
CA ALA A 22 -8.05 -6.64 -5.26
C ALA A 22 -8.88 -6.32 -4.01
N LEU A 23 -10.04 -5.68 -4.14
CA LEU A 23 -10.93 -5.37 -3.03
C LEU A 23 -11.47 -6.63 -2.34
N VAL A 24 -11.93 -7.61 -3.11
CA VAL A 24 -12.40 -8.89 -2.56
C VAL A 24 -11.26 -9.59 -1.83
N LEU A 25 -10.08 -9.66 -2.46
CA LEU A 25 -8.92 -10.31 -1.86
C LEU A 25 -8.54 -9.61 -0.55
N LEU A 26 -8.49 -8.29 -0.55
CA LEU A 26 -8.13 -7.45 0.59
C LEU A 26 -9.11 -7.59 1.77
N ALA A 27 -10.40 -7.76 1.49
CA ALA A 27 -11.40 -8.04 2.51
C ALA A 27 -11.23 -9.44 3.10
N VAL A 28 -11.06 -10.47 2.25
CA VAL A 28 -10.91 -11.86 2.69
C VAL A 28 -9.61 -12.08 3.45
N THR A 29 -8.53 -11.37 3.08
CA THR A 29 -7.22 -11.47 3.71
C THR A 29 -6.96 -10.38 4.75
N PHE A 30 -8.01 -9.73 5.28
CA PHE A 30 -7.90 -8.66 6.27
C PHE A 30 -6.89 -8.98 7.38
N PHE A 31 -7.03 -10.14 8.00
CA PHE A 31 -6.14 -10.60 9.08
C PHE A 31 -4.66 -10.70 8.68
N ILE A 32 -4.35 -10.87 7.40
CA ILE A 32 -2.97 -10.94 6.93
C ILE A 32 -2.36 -9.54 6.90
N TRP A 33 -3.00 -8.60 6.21
CA TRP A 33 -2.37 -7.29 5.99
C TRP A 33 -2.53 -6.32 7.16
N THR A 34 -3.52 -6.49 8.04
CA THR A 34 -3.63 -5.73 9.32
C THR A 34 -3.07 -6.50 10.50
N GLY A 35 -3.40 -7.79 10.61
CA GLY A 35 -3.02 -8.61 11.77
C GLY A 35 -1.53 -8.90 11.84
N VAL A 36 -0.86 -9.20 10.71
CA VAL A 36 0.59 -9.47 10.73
C VAL A 36 1.38 -8.24 11.23
N PRO A 37 1.16 -7.01 10.72
CA PRO A 37 1.79 -5.81 11.29
C PRO A 37 1.48 -5.63 12.78
N PHE A 38 0.21 -5.78 13.17
CA PHE A 38 -0.22 -5.42 14.51
C PHE A 38 0.19 -6.44 15.58
N PHE A 39 0.26 -7.73 15.27
CA PHE A 39 0.59 -8.77 16.26
C PHE A 39 2.03 -9.28 16.13
N ILE A 40 2.48 -9.53 14.89
CA ILE A 40 3.79 -10.16 14.66
C ILE A 40 4.89 -9.10 14.60
N ILE A 41 4.73 -8.07 13.78
CA ILE A 41 5.77 -7.04 13.64
C ILE A 41 5.88 -6.19 14.92
N SER A 42 4.76 -5.88 15.57
CA SER A 42 4.77 -5.15 16.83
C SER A 42 5.58 -5.86 17.93
N SER A 43 5.33 -7.15 18.15
CA SER A 43 5.99 -7.94 19.19
C SER A 43 7.48 -8.10 18.90
N LEU A 44 7.83 -8.47 17.66
CA LEU A 44 9.23 -8.60 17.25
C LEU A 44 10.02 -7.30 17.42
N VAL A 45 9.42 -6.16 17.05
CA VAL A 45 10.12 -4.86 17.18
C VAL A 45 10.15 -4.40 18.63
N ALA A 46 9.13 -4.67 19.43
CA ALA A 46 9.11 -4.34 20.86
C ALA A 46 10.16 -5.12 21.67
N GLU A 47 10.54 -6.33 21.23
CA GLU A 47 11.66 -7.08 21.81
C GLU A 47 13.03 -6.45 21.49
N LEU A 48 13.15 -5.77 20.34
CA LEU A 48 14.39 -5.14 19.88
C LEU A 48 14.55 -3.71 20.41
N THR A 49 13.46 -2.97 20.58
CA THR A 49 13.49 -1.58 21.04
C THR A 49 12.26 -1.21 21.86
N SER A 50 12.49 -0.48 22.94
CA SER A 50 11.42 0.11 23.76
C SER A 50 10.92 1.45 23.23
N ASN A 51 11.49 1.96 22.12
CA ASN A 51 11.05 3.22 21.55
C ASN A 51 9.73 3.02 20.79
N PHE A 52 8.63 3.47 21.42
CA PHE A 52 7.28 3.39 20.87
C PHE A 52 7.16 3.98 19.47
N VAL A 53 7.87 5.07 19.16
CA VAL A 53 7.83 5.72 17.84
C VAL A 53 8.38 4.79 16.75
N ILE A 54 9.47 4.07 17.06
CA ILE A 54 10.08 3.14 16.10
C ILE A 54 9.15 1.94 15.87
N VAL A 55 8.60 1.36 16.94
CA VAL A 55 7.61 0.26 16.85
C VAL A 55 6.44 0.69 15.97
N TYR A 56 5.90 1.88 16.22
CA TYR A 56 4.77 2.42 15.48
C TYR A 56 5.05 2.61 13.98
N LEU A 57 6.20 3.20 13.65
CA LEU A 57 6.62 3.37 12.25
C LEU A 57 6.79 2.02 11.55
N CYS A 58 7.34 1.00 12.23
CA CYS A 58 7.49 -0.35 11.67
C CYS A 58 6.13 -1.02 11.39
N ILE A 59 5.18 -0.93 12.32
CA ILE A 59 3.81 -1.46 12.11
C ILE A 59 3.15 -0.74 10.93
N SER A 60 3.20 0.59 10.92
CA SER A 60 2.62 1.41 9.86
C SER A 60 3.21 1.09 8.47
N LEU A 61 4.54 1.00 8.38
CA LEU A 61 5.24 0.74 7.13
C LEU A 61 4.99 -0.69 6.64
N SER A 62 5.02 -1.68 7.53
CA SER A 62 4.73 -3.07 7.16
C SER A 62 3.28 -3.26 6.70
N GLY A 63 2.31 -2.60 7.36
CA GLY A 63 0.91 -2.56 6.91
C GLY A 63 0.76 -1.93 5.52
N GLY A 64 1.41 -0.79 5.29
CA GLY A 64 1.42 -0.14 3.96
C GLY A 64 2.04 -1.03 2.87
N ILE A 65 3.16 -1.72 3.17
CA ILE A 65 3.79 -2.66 2.24
C ILE A 65 2.82 -3.80 1.90
N LEU A 66 2.28 -4.50 2.90
CA LEU A 66 1.38 -5.63 2.67
C LEU A 66 0.11 -5.20 1.92
N PHE A 67 -0.48 -4.07 2.29
CA PHE A 67 -1.64 -3.49 1.61
C PHE A 67 -1.34 -3.16 0.15
N SER A 68 -0.14 -2.63 -0.14
CA SER A 68 0.24 -2.25 -1.51
C SER A 68 0.39 -3.44 -2.46
N LEU A 69 0.64 -4.66 -1.94
CA LEU A 69 0.85 -5.85 -2.75
C LEU A 69 -0.41 -6.27 -3.53
N TYR A 70 -1.59 -6.05 -2.96
CA TYR A 70 -2.88 -6.36 -3.61
C TYR A 70 -3.10 -5.57 -4.90
N PHE A 71 -2.49 -4.38 -5.01
CA PHE A 71 -2.65 -3.47 -6.14
C PHE A 71 -1.50 -3.57 -7.16
N VAL A 72 -0.53 -4.46 -6.95
CA VAL A 72 0.61 -4.65 -7.87
C VAL A 72 0.17 -4.90 -9.32
N PRO A 73 -0.82 -5.77 -9.63
CA PRO A 73 -1.24 -6.00 -11.02
C PRO A 73 -1.79 -4.73 -11.69
N LEU A 74 -2.48 -3.89 -10.93
CA LEU A 74 -3.00 -2.60 -11.39
C LEU A 74 -1.84 -1.63 -11.66
N HIS A 75 -0.93 -1.49 -10.70
CA HIS A 75 0.24 -0.61 -10.83
C HIS A 75 1.15 -1.01 -12.00
N LEU A 76 1.31 -2.31 -12.27
CA LEU A 76 2.05 -2.79 -13.45
C LEU A 76 1.38 -2.37 -14.76
N LYS A 77 0.04 -2.46 -14.87
CA LYS A 77 -0.67 -2.01 -16.07
C LYS A 77 -0.58 -0.50 -16.27
N VAL A 78 -0.72 0.27 -15.20
CA VAL A 78 -0.54 1.74 -15.24
C VAL A 78 0.90 2.10 -15.63
N ALA A 79 1.89 1.46 -15.02
CA ALA A 79 3.29 1.68 -15.31
C ALA A 79 3.65 1.33 -16.76
N LYS A 80 3.04 0.30 -17.33
CA LYS A 80 3.23 -0.06 -18.75
C LYS A 80 2.66 1.02 -19.67
N ASN A 81 1.47 1.54 -19.37
CA ASN A 81 0.88 2.63 -20.16
C ASN A 81 1.75 3.90 -20.09
N ILE A 82 2.19 4.29 -18.89
CA ILE A 82 3.05 5.46 -18.70
C ILE A 82 4.43 5.27 -19.34
N GLY A 83 5.02 4.08 -19.21
CA GLY A 83 6.29 3.73 -19.84
C GLY A 83 6.23 3.85 -21.36
N ASN A 84 5.14 3.39 -21.97
CA ASN A 84 4.90 3.53 -23.41
C ASN A 84 4.75 5.00 -23.84
N ILE A 85 4.04 5.82 -23.07
CA ILE A 85 3.83 7.24 -23.40
C ILE A 85 5.12 8.06 -23.23
N LYS A 86 5.91 7.79 -22.17
CA LYS A 86 7.12 8.54 -21.84
C LYS A 86 8.41 7.96 -22.44
N GLY A 87 8.35 6.82 -23.12
CA GLY A 87 9.55 6.10 -23.61
C GLY A 87 10.44 5.56 -22.48
N ASN A 88 9.91 5.45 -21.25
CA ASN A 88 10.66 5.00 -20.08
C ASN A 88 10.46 3.52 -19.81
N ARG A 89 11.44 2.89 -19.15
CA ARG A 89 11.32 1.50 -18.70
C ARG A 89 10.13 1.36 -17.74
N THR A 90 9.26 0.39 -18.01
CA THR A 90 8.07 0.09 -17.18
C THR A 90 8.42 -0.11 -15.71
N ILE A 91 9.56 -0.75 -15.41
CA ILE A 91 10.03 -1.02 -14.06
C ILE A 91 10.20 0.28 -13.25
N ILE A 92 10.77 1.33 -13.85
CA ILE A 92 11.01 2.62 -13.16
C ILE A 92 9.67 3.27 -12.80
N SER A 93 8.72 3.25 -13.74
CA SER A 93 7.39 3.81 -13.52
C SER A 93 6.58 3.00 -12.49
N PHE A 94 6.77 1.69 -12.46
CA PHE A 94 6.17 0.81 -11.46
C PHE A 94 6.73 1.09 -10.07
N MET A 95 8.06 1.15 -9.91
CA MET A 95 8.69 1.46 -8.63
C MET A 95 8.23 2.81 -8.08
N TYR A 96 8.13 3.83 -8.93
CA TYR A 96 7.63 5.14 -8.51
C TYR A 96 6.18 5.09 -8.00
N LEU A 97 5.29 4.42 -8.74
CA LEU A 97 3.89 4.25 -8.35
C LEU A 97 3.76 3.43 -7.06
N GLN A 98 4.49 2.32 -6.97
CA GLN A 98 4.45 1.42 -5.82
C GLN A 98 4.95 2.11 -4.56
N THR A 99 6.08 2.83 -4.62
CA THR A 99 6.63 3.56 -3.48
C THR A 99 5.67 4.63 -2.97
N ILE A 100 5.07 5.42 -3.87
CA ILE A 100 4.06 6.41 -3.47
C ILE A 100 2.88 5.73 -2.78
N PHE A 101 2.41 4.60 -3.31
CA PHE A 101 1.28 3.88 -2.74
C PHE A 101 1.59 3.29 -1.36
N ILE A 102 2.81 2.76 -1.16
CA ILE A 102 3.29 2.29 0.15
C ILE A 102 3.31 3.45 1.16
N LEU A 103 3.83 4.62 0.77
CA LEU A 103 3.86 5.78 1.66
C LEU A 103 2.46 6.26 2.05
N VAL A 104 1.55 6.36 1.07
CA VAL A 104 0.16 6.77 1.32
C VAL A 104 -0.57 5.77 2.20
N SER A 105 -0.46 4.46 1.90
CA SER A 105 -1.11 3.42 2.71
C SER A 105 -0.52 3.32 4.11
N SER A 106 0.80 3.49 4.27
CA SER A 106 1.44 3.61 5.58
C SER A 106 0.89 4.82 6.35
N LEU A 107 0.78 5.99 5.73
CA LEU A 107 0.17 7.16 6.40
C LEU A 107 -1.26 6.90 6.86
N ILE A 108 -2.08 6.20 6.05
CA ILE A 108 -3.44 5.81 6.44
C ILE A 108 -3.39 4.88 7.66
N PHE A 109 -2.52 3.87 7.65
CA PHE A 109 -2.32 2.96 8.78
C PHE A 109 -1.92 3.71 10.05
N SER A 110 -0.96 4.64 9.94
CA SER A 110 -0.54 5.53 11.02
C SER A 110 -1.71 6.35 11.56
N ILE A 111 -2.60 6.87 10.72
CA ILE A 111 -3.78 7.61 11.21
C ILE A 111 -4.74 6.67 11.96
N VAL A 112 -5.00 5.48 11.41
CA VAL A 112 -5.90 4.48 12.03
C VAL A 112 -5.39 4.04 13.40
N LEU A 113 -4.10 3.70 13.50
CA LEU A 113 -3.48 3.31 14.77
C LEU A 113 -3.53 4.44 15.81
N GLY A 114 -3.36 5.69 15.38
CA GLY A 114 -3.41 6.85 16.25
C GLY A 114 -4.82 7.04 16.81
N LEU A 115 -5.82 6.83 15.95
CA LEU A 115 -7.23 6.89 16.32
C LEU A 115 -7.62 5.78 17.30
N MET A 116 -7.14 4.54 17.10
CA MET A 116 -7.34 3.42 18.01
C MET A 116 -6.78 3.71 19.41
N ASN A 117 -5.52 4.20 19.47
CA ASN A 117 -4.89 4.58 20.74
C ASN A 117 -5.65 5.68 21.48
N VAL A 118 -6.16 6.69 20.75
CA VAL A 118 -6.97 7.78 21.35
C VAL A 118 -8.31 7.26 21.88
N LEU A 119 -8.94 6.32 21.18
CA LEU A 119 -10.24 5.76 21.55
C LEU A 119 -10.17 4.65 22.60
N GLN A 120 -8.96 4.25 23.05
CA GLN A 120 -8.74 3.10 23.95
C GLN A 120 -9.41 1.80 23.47
N LEU A 121 -9.44 1.62 22.14
CA LEU A 121 -9.91 0.41 21.44
C LEU A 121 -8.72 -0.50 21.15
#